data_AF-A0A167Q1Y5-F1
#
_entry.id   AF-A0A167Q1Y5-F1
#
_cell.length_a   1.000
_cell.length_b   1.000
_cell.length_c   1.000
_cell.angle_alpha   90.00
_cell.angle_beta   90.00
_cell.angle_gamma   90.00
#
_symmetry.space_group_name_H-M   'P 1'
#
loop_
_entity.id
_entity.type
_entity.pdbx_description
1 polymer ?
#
loop_
_entity_poly.entity_id
_entity_poly.type
_entity_poly.pdbx_seq_one_letter_code
_entity_poly.pdbx_strand_id
1 'polypeptide(L)'
;MTSESFPDYTRLLATAGLTITHYIVGSVLFDLVHWQAHQKSRSPLVRWLSRTHAAHHQYFDRRLRFQPRFRAANLASHMPLEFACQALGSTASWLLLRRLYPAAAAYDLLIVMVVQVIRTSVVAWNMGHDSNHIPYEVVPKDRNHMIVGPEYHVLHHIDPQNYFGSMVRVVDVLFGTATTLRGRRVAMTGSQGALGKALTEVLRKQERVASVTPLRHGIEWTPDDLGKLAPLLAETDVLVLCHGTKDAASAHAVNCAATVAIVELFRRVRTRAGAELIPEVWYVGSEAELHGAMPGDGEAMKAYAASKRAFVPFARAYYDDEDFLYRHVVPAAFQSKMGSAVVGADWAARVAVWWIRRGAQYVPVTYTGLAFVNYFRFMYWVAATPAGSPKTHKLTQ
;
A
#
# COMPACT_ATOMS: atom_id res chain seq x y z
N MET A 1 -35.84 13.40 -46.91
CA MET A 1 -35.83 13.29 -45.43
C MET A 1 -34.80 12.25 -45.05
N THR A 2 -33.57 12.68 -44.79
CA THR A 2 -32.51 11.85 -44.21
C THR A 2 -32.82 11.72 -42.73
N SER A 3 -33.28 10.55 -42.29
CA SER A 3 -33.31 10.25 -40.86
C SER A 3 -31.87 10.19 -40.38
N GLU A 4 -31.41 11.20 -39.66
CA GLU A 4 -30.19 11.10 -38.88
C GLU A 4 -30.42 9.99 -37.84
N SER A 5 -29.84 8.81 -38.08
CA SER A 5 -29.81 7.74 -37.08
C SER A 5 -28.88 8.21 -35.97
N PHE A 6 -29.44 8.58 -34.83
CA PHE A 6 -28.65 8.87 -33.64
C PHE A 6 -27.70 7.68 -33.32
N PRO A 7 -26.47 7.93 -32.82
CA PRO A 7 -25.56 6.87 -32.43
C PRO A 7 -26.21 5.95 -31.38
N ASP A 8 -26.10 4.63 -31.56
CA ASP A 8 -26.48 3.66 -30.54
C ASP A 8 -25.42 3.67 -29.42
N TYR A 9 -25.57 4.64 -28.51
CA TYR A 9 -24.68 4.82 -27.36
C TYR A 9 -24.61 3.57 -26.47
N THR A 10 -25.67 2.76 -26.44
CA THR A 10 -25.69 1.51 -25.67
C THR A 10 -24.71 0.50 -26.23
N ARG A 11 -24.66 0.32 -27.55
CA ARG A 11 -23.66 -0.55 -28.20
C ARG A 11 -22.25 -0.03 -28.03
N LEU A 12 -22.05 1.29 -28.11
CA LEU A 12 -20.73 1.90 -27.91
C LEU A 12 -20.23 1.64 -26.48
N LEU A 13 -21.06 1.91 -25.47
CA LEU A 13 -20.72 1.68 -24.06
C LEU A 13 -20.48 0.20 -23.75
N ALA A 14 -21.30 -0.70 -24.32
CA ALA A 14 -21.10 -2.13 -24.17
C ALA A 14 -19.76 -2.59 -24.80
N THR A 15 -19.46 -2.13 -26.00
CA THR A 15 -18.19 -2.43 -26.69
C THR A 15 -17.00 -1.93 -25.87
N ALA A 16 -17.08 -0.68 -25.37
CA ALA A 16 -16.03 -0.10 -24.54
C ALA A 16 -15.84 -0.89 -23.23
N GLY A 17 -16.92 -1.24 -22.54
CA GLY A 17 -16.87 -2.03 -21.30
C GLY A 17 -16.26 -3.43 -21.51
N LEU A 18 -16.65 -4.11 -22.59
CA LEU A 18 -16.09 -5.43 -22.95
C LEU A 18 -14.62 -5.34 -23.33
N THR A 19 -14.24 -4.33 -24.13
CA THR A 19 -12.84 -4.03 -24.50
C THR A 19 -11.98 -3.86 -23.24
N ILE A 20 -12.41 -3.02 -22.30
CA ILE A 20 -11.73 -2.80 -21.02
C ILE A 20 -11.62 -4.11 -20.24
N THR A 21 -12.70 -4.88 -20.17
CA THR A 21 -12.73 -6.16 -19.45
C THR A 21 -11.71 -7.15 -20.01
N HIS A 22 -11.70 -7.35 -21.33
CA HIS A 22 -10.77 -8.26 -22.00
C HIS A 22 -9.31 -7.83 -21.80
N TYR A 23 -9.04 -6.52 -21.86
CA TYR A 23 -7.70 -5.98 -21.64
C TYR A 23 -7.22 -6.19 -20.19
N ILE A 24 -8.10 -5.97 -19.20
CA ILE A 24 -7.81 -6.23 -17.79
C ILE A 24 -7.55 -7.73 -17.56
N VAL A 25 -8.39 -8.63 -18.08
CA VAL A 25 -8.20 -10.08 -17.90
C VAL A 25 -6.89 -10.56 -18.55
N GLY A 26 -6.54 -10.03 -19.72
CA GLY A 26 -5.23 -10.25 -20.34
C GLY A 26 -4.08 -9.88 -19.42
N SER A 27 -4.18 -8.71 -18.78
CA SER A 27 -3.17 -8.23 -17.84
C SER A 27 -3.10 -9.07 -16.56
N VAL A 28 -4.25 -9.47 -16.01
CA VAL A 28 -4.30 -10.38 -14.85
C VAL A 28 -3.66 -11.74 -15.17
N LEU A 29 -3.84 -12.28 -16.38
CA LEU A 29 -3.18 -13.52 -16.77
C LEU A 29 -1.66 -13.36 -16.82
N PHE A 30 -1.17 -12.27 -17.41
CA PHE A 30 0.26 -11.97 -17.40
C PHE A 30 0.80 -11.84 -15.97
N ASP A 31 0.11 -11.10 -15.12
CA ASP A 31 0.43 -10.91 -13.70
C ASP A 31 0.52 -12.25 -12.94
N LEU A 32 -0.39 -13.20 -13.19
CA LEU A 32 -0.33 -14.54 -12.61
C LEU A 32 0.91 -15.34 -13.09
N VAL A 33 1.21 -15.29 -14.38
CA VAL A 33 2.39 -15.94 -14.97
C VAL A 33 3.68 -15.31 -14.44
N HIS A 34 3.67 -13.99 -14.29
CA HIS A 34 4.78 -13.19 -13.78
C HIS A 34 5.03 -13.47 -12.29
N TRP A 35 3.98 -13.56 -11.48
CA TRP A 35 4.06 -14.03 -10.10
C TRP A 35 4.66 -15.44 -10.01
N GLN A 36 4.27 -16.34 -10.92
CA GLN A 36 4.82 -17.69 -10.98
C GLN A 36 6.32 -17.70 -11.35
N ALA A 37 6.76 -16.75 -12.19
CA ALA A 37 8.16 -16.59 -12.57
C ALA A 37 9.07 -16.20 -11.38
N HIS A 38 8.52 -15.55 -10.36
CA HIS A 38 9.19 -15.23 -9.10
C HIS A 38 9.32 -16.43 -8.15
N GLN A 39 8.52 -17.48 -8.35
CA GLN A 39 8.52 -18.63 -7.46
C GLN A 39 9.72 -19.55 -7.73
N LYS A 40 10.37 -20.01 -6.65
CA LYS A 40 11.37 -21.07 -6.74
C LYS A 40 10.67 -22.41 -6.98
N SER A 41 10.91 -23.01 -8.15
CA SER A 41 10.29 -24.28 -8.54
C SER A 41 11.26 -25.21 -9.25
N ARG A 42 11.00 -26.52 -9.14
CA ARG A 42 11.73 -27.57 -9.89
C ARG A 42 11.14 -27.82 -11.28
N SER A 43 9.93 -27.31 -11.55
CA SER A 43 9.26 -27.50 -12.84
C SER A 43 10.06 -26.86 -13.99
N PRO A 44 10.31 -27.57 -15.10
CA PRO A 44 10.98 -27.00 -16.28
C PRO A 44 10.30 -25.75 -16.82
N LEU A 45 8.96 -25.71 -16.83
CA LEU A 45 8.18 -24.58 -17.30
C LEU A 45 8.42 -23.34 -16.41
N VAL A 46 8.30 -23.49 -15.10
CA VAL A 46 8.51 -22.37 -14.17
C VAL A 46 9.95 -21.87 -14.22
N ARG A 47 10.93 -22.76 -14.35
CA ARG A 47 12.34 -22.34 -14.55
C ARG A 47 12.56 -21.61 -15.87
N TRP A 48 11.84 -21.98 -16.93
CA TRP A 48 11.86 -21.23 -18.18
C TRP A 48 11.25 -19.83 -18.01
N LEU A 49 10.09 -19.72 -17.35
CA LEU A 49 9.49 -18.43 -16.99
C LEU A 49 10.45 -17.57 -16.17
N SER A 50 11.06 -18.12 -15.13
CA SER A 50 12.04 -17.41 -14.29
C SER A 50 13.25 -16.93 -15.09
N ARG A 51 13.74 -17.70 -16.08
CA ARG A 51 14.84 -17.26 -16.96
C ARG A 51 14.44 -16.12 -17.88
N THR A 52 13.28 -16.24 -18.51
CA THR A 52 12.71 -15.19 -19.36
C THR A 52 12.51 -13.90 -18.58
N HIS A 53 12.00 -14.01 -17.36
CA HIS A 53 11.80 -12.90 -16.46
C HIS A 53 13.12 -12.34 -15.87
N ALA A 54 14.12 -13.20 -15.61
CA ALA A 54 15.45 -12.72 -15.22
C ALA A 54 16.11 -11.87 -16.31
N ALA A 55 15.90 -12.17 -17.61
CA ALA A 55 16.40 -11.34 -18.70
C ALA A 55 15.85 -9.90 -18.63
N HIS A 56 14.61 -9.74 -18.16
CA HIS A 56 14.00 -8.44 -17.93
C HIS A 56 14.68 -7.67 -16.79
N HIS A 57 14.86 -8.27 -15.61
CA HIS A 57 15.62 -7.68 -14.49
C HIS A 57 17.12 -7.50 -14.77
N GLN A 58 17.67 -8.20 -15.75
CA GLN A 58 19.03 -7.98 -16.20
C GLN A 58 19.11 -6.77 -17.14
N TYR A 59 18.10 -6.58 -17.98
CA TYR A 59 17.98 -5.43 -18.86
C TYR A 59 17.67 -4.14 -18.09
N PHE A 60 16.79 -4.21 -17.08
CA PHE A 60 16.47 -3.15 -16.14
C PHE A 60 17.06 -3.47 -14.77
N ASP A 61 18.13 -2.78 -14.37
CA ASP A 61 18.69 -3.01 -13.03
C ASP A 61 17.74 -2.55 -11.91
N ARG A 62 18.11 -2.75 -10.64
CA ARG A 62 17.28 -2.38 -9.47
C ARG A 62 16.98 -0.87 -9.38
N ARG A 63 17.67 -0.04 -10.17
CA ARG A 63 17.45 1.41 -10.30
C ARG A 63 16.84 1.77 -11.67
N LEU A 64 16.30 0.78 -12.38
CA LEU A 64 15.72 0.91 -13.71
C LEU A 64 16.69 1.48 -14.76
N ARG A 65 17.99 1.31 -14.56
CA ARG A 65 19.00 1.68 -15.57
C ARG A 65 19.13 0.55 -16.58
N PHE A 66 19.12 0.95 -17.85
CA PHE A 66 19.18 0.05 -18.98
C PHE A 66 20.57 -0.57 -19.14
N GLN A 67 20.60 -1.88 -19.40
CA GLN A 67 21.82 -2.65 -19.64
C GLN A 67 21.82 -3.20 -21.08
N PRO A 68 22.44 -2.50 -22.05
CA PRO A 68 22.33 -2.83 -23.47
C PRO A 68 22.68 -4.27 -23.83
N ARG A 69 23.61 -4.89 -23.08
CA ARG A 69 24.03 -6.29 -23.28
C ARG A 69 22.90 -7.32 -23.16
N PHE A 70 21.83 -7.00 -22.43
CA PHE A 70 20.68 -7.89 -22.22
C PHE A 70 19.46 -7.52 -23.09
N ARG A 71 19.58 -6.50 -23.94
CA ARG A 71 18.47 -6.00 -24.78
C ARG A 71 17.87 -7.10 -25.65
N ALA A 72 18.72 -7.84 -26.38
CA ALA A 72 18.27 -8.89 -27.27
C ALA A 72 17.51 -10.00 -26.52
N ALA A 73 17.99 -10.36 -25.33
CA ALA A 73 17.31 -11.35 -24.48
C ALA A 73 15.93 -10.82 -24.03
N ASN A 74 15.83 -9.59 -23.52
CA ASN A 74 14.55 -9.00 -23.11
C ASN A 74 13.54 -8.93 -24.27
N LEU A 75 13.98 -8.45 -25.44
CA LEU A 75 13.15 -8.34 -26.65
C LEU A 75 12.72 -9.70 -27.22
N ALA A 76 13.58 -10.71 -27.16
CA ALA A 76 13.30 -12.03 -27.75
C ALA A 76 12.58 -12.99 -26.78
N SER A 77 12.63 -12.76 -25.46
CA SER A 77 12.01 -13.66 -24.48
C SER A 77 10.89 -13.00 -23.68
N HIS A 78 11.16 -11.90 -22.96
CA HIS A 78 10.21 -11.37 -21.99
C HIS A 78 9.03 -10.66 -22.67
N MET A 79 9.32 -9.80 -23.64
CA MET A 79 8.30 -9.04 -24.35
C MET A 79 7.31 -9.95 -25.14
N PRO A 80 7.75 -10.98 -25.88
CA PRO A 80 6.84 -11.93 -26.51
C PRO A 80 5.99 -12.71 -25.49
N LEU A 81 6.57 -13.05 -24.33
CA LEU A 81 5.83 -13.71 -23.25
C LEU A 81 4.73 -12.79 -22.70
N GLU A 82 5.03 -11.51 -22.43
CA GLU A 82 4.03 -10.54 -21.99
C GLU A 82 2.89 -10.43 -22.99
N PHE A 83 3.20 -10.21 -24.26
CA PHE A 83 2.20 -10.11 -25.32
C PHE A 83 1.36 -11.40 -25.44
N ALA A 84 1.99 -12.57 -25.42
CA ALA A 84 1.29 -13.85 -25.52
C ALA A 84 0.32 -14.05 -24.34
N CYS A 85 0.74 -13.75 -23.11
CA CYS A 85 -0.14 -13.82 -21.94
C CYS A 85 -1.33 -12.87 -22.07
N GLN A 86 -1.08 -11.63 -22.48
CA GLN A 86 -2.14 -10.64 -22.67
C GLN A 86 -3.13 -11.07 -23.76
N ALA A 87 -2.64 -11.51 -24.91
CA ALA A 87 -3.48 -11.97 -26.02
C ALA A 87 -4.32 -13.21 -25.64
N LEU A 88 -3.71 -14.19 -24.97
CA LEU A 88 -4.39 -15.40 -24.51
C LEU A 88 -5.46 -15.10 -23.46
N GLY A 89 -5.16 -14.24 -22.48
CA GLY A 89 -6.10 -13.88 -21.42
C GLY A 89 -7.28 -13.06 -21.97
N SER A 90 -7.00 -12.11 -22.86
CA SER A 90 -8.05 -11.35 -23.56
C SER A 90 -8.93 -12.25 -24.42
N THR A 91 -8.33 -13.20 -25.17
CA THR A 91 -9.09 -14.16 -25.99
C THR A 91 -9.93 -15.10 -25.14
N ALA A 92 -9.41 -15.63 -24.03
CA ALA A 92 -10.15 -16.49 -23.12
C ALA A 92 -11.35 -15.74 -22.50
N SER A 93 -11.15 -14.49 -22.09
CA SER A 93 -12.22 -13.62 -21.60
C SER A 93 -13.29 -13.39 -22.67
N TRP A 94 -12.89 -13.13 -23.92
CA TRP A 94 -13.79 -12.96 -25.05
C TRP A 94 -14.60 -14.22 -25.33
N LEU A 95 -13.97 -15.40 -25.41
CA LEU A 95 -14.67 -16.67 -25.62
C LEU A 95 -15.71 -16.94 -24.53
N LEU A 96 -15.38 -16.65 -23.26
CA LEU A 96 -16.29 -16.81 -22.14
C LEU A 96 -17.48 -15.84 -22.24
N LEU A 97 -17.22 -14.54 -22.42
CA LEU A 97 -18.29 -13.54 -22.49
C LEU A 97 -19.13 -13.69 -23.75
N ARG A 98 -18.56 -14.12 -24.87
CA ARG A 98 -19.32 -14.43 -26.10
C ARG A 98 -20.30 -15.58 -25.90
N ARG A 99 -19.93 -16.56 -25.06
CA ARG A 99 -20.82 -17.69 -24.71
C ARG A 99 -21.96 -17.24 -23.79
N LEU A 100 -21.68 -16.36 -22.83
CA LEU A 100 -22.68 -15.85 -21.88
C LEU A 100 -23.57 -14.76 -22.51
N TYR A 101 -23.03 -13.97 -23.42
CA TYR A 101 -23.67 -12.83 -24.07
C TYR A 101 -23.43 -12.87 -25.60
N PRO A 102 -24.12 -13.76 -26.35
CA PRO A 102 -23.89 -13.93 -27.78
C PRO A 102 -24.17 -12.68 -28.64
N ALA A 103 -24.98 -11.75 -28.13
CA ALA A 103 -25.29 -10.48 -28.79
C ALA A 103 -24.25 -9.36 -28.53
N ALA A 104 -23.19 -9.64 -27.76
CA ALA A 104 -22.11 -8.71 -27.49
C ALA A 104 -21.40 -8.23 -28.78
N ALA A 105 -20.78 -7.06 -28.73
CA ALA A 105 -20.13 -6.44 -29.88
C ALA A 105 -18.98 -7.32 -30.43
N ALA A 106 -18.87 -7.44 -31.75
CA ALA A 106 -17.89 -8.34 -32.38
C ALA A 106 -16.46 -7.77 -32.45
N TYR A 107 -16.31 -6.46 -32.27
CA TYR A 107 -15.03 -5.75 -32.50
C TYR A 107 -14.18 -5.53 -31.24
N ASP A 108 -14.70 -5.84 -30.06
CA ASP A 108 -14.02 -5.61 -28.77
C ASP A 108 -12.65 -6.31 -28.70
N LEU A 109 -12.57 -7.60 -29.02
CA LEU A 109 -11.32 -8.36 -29.05
C LEU A 109 -10.37 -7.84 -30.12
N LEU A 110 -10.88 -7.49 -31.30
CA LEU A 110 -10.06 -6.93 -32.38
C LEU A 110 -9.39 -5.63 -31.95
N ILE A 111 -10.15 -4.73 -31.31
CA ILE A 111 -9.63 -3.48 -30.75
C ILE A 111 -8.52 -3.79 -29.74
N VAL A 112 -8.76 -4.73 -28.81
CA VAL A 112 -7.74 -5.14 -27.81
C VAL A 112 -6.47 -5.67 -28.49
N MET A 113 -6.60 -6.55 -29.49
CA MET A 113 -5.45 -7.12 -30.20
C MET A 113 -4.66 -6.04 -30.94
N VAL A 114 -5.35 -5.12 -31.64
CA VAL A 114 -4.71 -3.99 -32.33
C VAL A 114 -3.95 -3.12 -31.35
N VAL A 115 -4.55 -2.77 -30.21
CA VAL A 115 -3.89 -1.98 -29.16
C VAL A 115 -2.67 -2.70 -28.60
N GLN A 116 -2.77 -4.01 -28.30
CA GLN A 116 -1.65 -4.80 -27.78
C GLN A 116 -0.50 -4.92 -28.79
N VAL A 117 -0.81 -5.12 -30.08
CA VAL A 117 0.19 -5.17 -31.16
C VAL A 117 0.89 -3.82 -31.31
N ILE A 118 0.12 -2.73 -31.35
CA ILE A 118 0.70 -1.37 -31.44
C ILE A 118 1.59 -1.08 -30.24
N ARG A 119 1.09 -1.30 -29.01
CA ARG A 119 1.87 -1.11 -27.77
C ARG A 119 3.18 -1.89 -27.83
N THR A 120 3.11 -3.19 -28.11
CA THR A 120 4.29 -4.08 -28.15
C THR A 120 5.28 -3.64 -29.23
N SER A 121 4.78 -3.29 -30.42
CA SER A 121 5.62 -2.81 -31.54
C SER A 121 6.31 -1.49 -31.21
N VAL A 122 5.63 -0.56 -30.54
CA VAL A 122 6.22 0.72 -30.10
C VAL A 122 7.32 0.47 -29.07
N VAL A 123 7.10 -0.41 -28.09
CA VAL A 123 8.14 -0.74 -27.10
C VAL A 123 9.33 -1.44 -27.77
N ALA A 124 9.08 -2.35 -28.71
CA ALA A 124 10.14 -3.01 -29.49
C ALA A 124 10.94 -2.01 -30.34
N TRP A 125 10.26 -1.09 -31.03
CA TRP A 125 10.86 -0.01 -31.81
C TRP A 125 11.74 0.89 -30.93
N ASN A 126 11.27 1.19 -29.71
CA ASN A 126 12.02 1.91 -28.69
C ASN A 126 13.06 1.03 -27.97
N MET A 127 13.52 -0.06 -28.60
CA MET A 127 14.57 -0.94 -28.07
C MET A 127 14.26 -1.54 -26.70
N GLY A 128 12.98 -1.70 -26.36
CA GLY A 128 12.52 -2.18 -25.06
C GLY A 128 12.32 -1.10 -24.01
N HIS A 129 12.47 0.19 -24.35
CA HIS A 129 12.15 1.29 -23.45
C HIS A 129 10.64 1.53 -23.43
N ASP A 130 10.06 1.60 -22.23
CA ASP A 130 8.64 1.86 -22.02
C ASP A 130 8.42 2.89 -20.90
N SER A 131 7.16 3.31 -20.72
CA SER A 131 6.76 4.32 -19.74
C SER A 131 6.74 3.83 -18.30
N ASN A 132 6.83 2.53 -18.05
CA ASN A 132 6.77 1.93 -16.71
C ASN A 132 8.16 1.76 -16.08
N HIS A 133 9.24 1.87 -16.87
CA HIS A 133 10.63 1.73 -16.42
C HIS A 133 11.36 3.08 -16.41
N ILE A 134 10.98 3.95 -15.48
CA ILE A 134 11.59 5.27 -15.27
C ILE A 134 12.58 5.20 -14.09
N PRO A 135 13.86 5.56 -14.27
CA PRO A 135 14.81 5.58 -13.17
C PRO A 135 14.46 6.69 -12.17
N TYR A 136 14.44 6.34 -10.89
CA TYR A 136 14.21 7.27 -9.80
C TYR A 136 15.45 7.35 -8.91
N GLU A 137 15.83 8.56 -8.53
CA GLU A 137 16.73 8.75 -7.39
C GLU A 137 16.02 8.43 -6.09
N VAL A 138 14.72 8.71 -5.99
CA VAL A 138 13.84 8.33 -4.87
C VAL A 138 12.48 7.98 -5.47
N VAL A 139 11.96 6.80 -5.14
CA VAL A 139 10.65 6.37 -5.66
C VAL A 139 9.57 7.29 -5.11
N PRO A 140 8.70 7.89 -5.94
CA PRO A 140 7.60 8.73 -5.45
C PRO A 140 6.52 7.90 -4.76
N LYS A 141 5.62 8.57 -4.02
CA LYS A 141 4.47 7.90 -3.43
C LYS A 141 3.51 7.51 -4.55
N ASP A 142 3.18 6.23 -4.61
CA ASP A 142 2.14 5.75 -5.52
C ASP A 142 0.76 6.27 -5.06
N ARG A 143 0.11 7.04 -5.94
CA ARG A 143 -1.23 7.61 -5.71
C ARG A 143 -2.36 6.71 -6.22
N ASN A 144 -2.04 5.64 -6.96
CA ASN A 144 -3.03 4.81 -7.63
C ASN A 144 -3.29 3.50 -6.88
N HIS A 145 -4.52 3.29 -6.42
CA HIS A 145 -4.88 2.08 -5.66
C HIS A 145 -5.23 0.86 -6.53
N MET A 146 -5.57 1.06 -7.80
CA MET A 146 -6.08 0.00 -8.68
C MET A 146 -5.21 -0.25 -9.91
N ILE A 147 -4.66 0.81 -10.49
CA ILE A 147 -3.82 0.78 -11.69
C ILE A 147 -2.37 0.95 -11.27
N VAL A 148 -1.49 0.19 -11.90
CA VAL A 148 -0.04 0.26 -11.71
C VAL A 148 0.51 1.38 -12.58
N GLY A 149 1.10 2.40 -11.94
CA GLY A 149 1.96 3.39 -12.57
C GLY A 149 3.45 3.03 -12.45
N PRO A 150 4.35 3.80 -13.07
CA PRO A 150 5.80 3.60 -12.97
C PRO A 150 6.31 3.67 -11.52
N GLU A 151 5.68 4.48 -10.66
CA GLU A 151 6.01 4.62 -9.24
C GLU A 151 5.75 3.35 -8.44
N TYR A 152 4.77 2.55 -8.85
CA TYR A 152 4.48 1.25 -8.24
C TYR A 152 5.31 0.14 -8.89
N HIS A 153 5.43 0.15 -10.22
CA HIS A 153 6.18 -0.86 -10.97
C HIS A 153 7.65 -0.90 -10.58
N VAL A 154 8.28 0.23 -10.24
CA VAL A 154 9.68 0.25 -9.77
C VAL A 154 9.91 -0.59 -8.51
N LEU A 155 8.90 -0.76 -7.64
CA LEU A 155 9.01 -1.58 -6.43
C LEU A 155 9.38 -3.03 -6.76
N HIS A 156 8.91 -3.51 -7.91
CA HIS A 156 9.26 -4.81 -8.48
C HIS A 156 10.76 -5.00 -8.68
N HIS A 157 11.46 -3.95 -9.12
CA HIS A 157 12.89 -4.00 -9.41
C HIS A 157 13.73 -3.75 -8.15
N ILE A 158 13.21 -2.95 -7.20
CA ILE A 158 13.89 -2.68 -5.92
C ILE A 158 13.83 -3.90 -5.00
N ASP A 159 12.65 -4.51 -4.85
CA ASP A 159 12.42 -5.74 -4.08
C ASP A 159 12.07 -6.92 -5.00
N PRO A 160 13.05 -7.47 -5.75
CA PRO A 160 12.83 -8.56 -6.70
C PRO A 160 12.58 -9.91 -6.01
N GLN A 161 12.47 -9.95 -4.69
CA GLN A 161 12.00 -11.13 -3.96
C GLN A 161 10.48 -11.14 -3.81
N ASN A 162 9.83 -10.02 -4.09
CA ASN A 162 8.40 -9.86 -4.03
C ASN A 162 7.85 -9.54 -5.43
N TYR A 163 6.62 -9.97 -5.66
CA TYR A 163 5.93 -9.74 -6.91
C TYR A 163 5.10 -8.45 -6.82
N PHE A 164 5.13 -7.65 -7.89
CA PHE A 164 4.28 -6.48 -8.06
C PHE A 164 3.65 -6.53 -9.45
N GLY A 165 2.36 -6.19 -9.55
CA GLY A 165 1.60 -6.22 -10.79
C GLY A 165 2.14 -5.28 -11.85
N SER A 166 1.84 -5.55 -13.11
CA SER A 166 2.33 -4.79 -14.26
C SER A 166 1.35 -3.74 -14.77
N MET A 167 0.05 -3.90 -14.50
CA MET A 167 -1.00 -2.96 -14.91
C MET A 167 -2.09 -2.79 -13.88
N VAL A 168 -2.55 -3.87 -13.26
CA VAL A 168 -3.62 -3.82 -12.25
C VAL A 168 -3.13 -4.47 -10.97
N ARG A 169 -3.54 -3.94 -9.82
CA ARG A 169 -3.07 -4.44 -8.52
C ARG A 169 -3.89 -5.62 -8.00
N VAL A 170 -4.73 -6.22 -8.84
CA VAL A 170 -5.68 -7.29 -8.44
C VAL A 170 -4.93 -8.49 -7.87
N VAL A 171 -3.89 -8.95 -8.56
CA VAL A 171 -3.09 -10.10 -8.13
C VAL A 171 -2.37 -9.78 -6.81
N ASP A 172 -1.83 -8.57 -6.67
CA ASP A 172 -1.15 -8.09 -5.47
C ASP A 172 -2.08 -8.02 -4.27
N VAL A 173 -3.32 -7.56 -4.46
CA VAL A 173 -4.36 -7.50 -3.42
C VAL A 173 -4.81 -8.91 -3.03
N LEU A 174 -4.92 -9.84 -3.98
CA LEU A 174 -5.31 -11.21 -3.68
C LEU A 174 -4.23 -11.93 -2.86
N PHE A 175 -2.97 -11.87 -3.32
CA PHE A 175 -1.86 -12.58 -2.69
C PHE A 175 -1.18 -11.82 -1.55
N GLY A 176 -1.47 -10.52 -1.39
CA GLY A 176 -0.87 -9.70 -0.35
C GLY A 176 0.60 -9.37 -0.61
N THR A 177 0.94 -8.99 -1.84
CA THR A 177 2.30 -8.64 -2.25
C THR A 177 2.53 -7.15 -2.44
N ALA A 178 1.53 -6.31 -2.15
CA ALA A 178 1.53 -4.89 -2.48
C ALA A 178 2.41 -3.99 -1.58
N THR A 179 3.35 -4.57 -0.82
CA THR A 179 4.24 -3.85 0.10
C THR A 179 5.64 -4.45 0.16
N THR A 180 6.60 -3.66 0.64
CA THR A 180 8.01 -4.01 0.78
C THR A 180 8.43 -3.99 2.25
N LEU A 181 7.93 -4.95 3.04
CA LEU A 181 8.24 -5.02 4.49
C LEU A 181 9.50 -5.82 4.80
N ARG A 182 9.84 -6.79 3.96
CA ARG A 182 10.98 -7.67 4.20
C ARG A 182 12.28 -6.87 4.23
N GLY A 183 13.10 -7.11 5.25
CA GLY A 183 14.38 -6.41 5.42
C GLY A 183 14.28 -4.94 5.85
N ARG A 184 13.07 -4.38 6.05
CA ARG A 184 12.92 -3.03 6.60
C ARG A 184 13.28 -2.98 8.08
N ARG A 185 13.79 -1.84 8.55
CA ARG A 185 14.03 -1.55 9.97
C ARG A 185 12.81 -0.86 10.56
N VAL A 186 12.20 -1.48 11.56
CA VAL A 186 10.98 -0.95 12.22
C VAL A 186 11.36 -0.34 13.56
N ALA A 187 10.87 0.85 13.88
CA ALA A 187 10.89 1.37 15.25
C ALA A 187 9.46 1.54 15.77
N MET A 188 9.20 1.14 17.02
CA MET A 188 7.84 1.01 17.54
C MET A 188 7.68 1.55 18.95
N THR A 189 6.82 2.55 19.11
CA THR A 189 6.30 2.97 20.42
C THR A 189 5.23 2.01 20.91
N GLY A 190 5.04 1.87 22.23
CA GLY A 190 4.03 0.94 22.77
C GLY A 190 4.34 -0.54 22.54
N SER A 191 5.59 -0.87 22.21
CA SER A 191 6.09 -2.23 21.91
C SER A 191 5.90 -3.24 23.04
N GLN A 192 5.80 -2.78 24.29
CA GLN A 192 5.54 -3.62 25.46
C GLN A 192 4.04 -3.91 25.68
N GLY A 193 3.15 -3.18 25.01
CA GLY A 193 1.70 -3.42 25.04
C GLY A 193 1.32 -4.72 24.33
N ALA A 194 0.08 -5.17 24.55
CA ALA A 194 -0.40 -6.43 23.96
C ALA A 194 -0.30 -6.42 22.42
N LEU A 195 -0.77 -5.35 21.77
CA LEU A 195 -0.68 -5.20 20.32
C LEU A 195 0.76 -5.02 19.84
N GLY A 196 1.59 -4.24 20.55
CA GLY A 196 3.00 -4.03 20.18
C GLY A 196 3.81 -5.33 20.19
N LYS A 197 3.59 -6.21 21.18
CA LYS A 197 4.20 -7.54 21.24
C LYS A 197 3.74 -8.42 20.09
N ALA A 198 2.43 -8.48 19.84
CA ALA A 198 1.85 -9.26 18.75
C ALA A 198 2.33 -8.79 17.36
N LEU A 199 2.37 -7.47 17.12
CA LEU A 199 2.92 -6.89 15.88
C LEU A 199 4.40 -7.21 15.73
N THR A 200 5.19 -7.11 16.81
CA THR A 200 6.62 -7.47 16.77
C THR A 200 6.81 -8.93 16.33
N GLU A 201 5.98 -9.84 16.83
CA GLU A 201 6.02 -11.25 16.44
C GLU A 201 5.65 -11.45 14.97
N VAL A 202 4.56 -10.85 14.49
CA VAL A 202 4.13 -10.95 13.09
C VAL A 202 5.18 -10.37 12.15
N LEU A 203 5.72 -9.18 12.46
CA LEU A 203 6.73 -8.51 11.63
C LEU A 203 8.03 -9.33 11.55
N ARG A 204 8.50 -9.89 12.67
CA ARG A 204 9.73 -10.69 12.68
C ARG A 204 9.55 -12.06 12.03
N LYS A 205 8.52 -12.81 12.42
CA LYS A 205 8.35 -14.21 12.00
C LYS A 205 7.75 -14.34 10.61
N GLN A 206 6.80 -13.48 10.25
CA GLN A 206 6.08 -13.59 8.98
C GLN A 206 6.65 -12.64 7.92
N GLU A 207 6.85 -11.36 8.25
CA GLU A 207 7.34 -10.37 7.28
C GLU A 207 8.85 -10.34 7.12
N ARG A 208 9.58 -10.93 8.07
CA ARG A 208 11.06 -10.99 8.05
C ARG A 208 11.66 -9.59 7.90
N VAL A 209 11.14 -8.64 8.68
CA VAL A 209 11.76 -7.31 8.86
C VAL A 209 13.18 -7.50 9.41
N ALA A 210 14.11 -6.60 9.08
CA ALA A 210 15.49 -6.70 9.54
C ALA A 210 15.60 -6.53 11.06
N SER A 211 14.84 -5.58 11.61
CA SER A 211 14.83 -5.31 13.05
C SER A 211 13.49 -4.70 13.48
N VAL A 212 13.19 -4.86 14.78
CA VAL A 212 12.13 -4.11 15.47
C VAL A 212 12.75 -3.49 16.72
N THR A 213 12.96 -2.18 16.70
CA THR A 213 13.54 -1.37 17.76
C THR A 213 12.43 -0.81 18.66
N PRO A 214 12.38 -1.19 19.95
CA PRO A 214 11.36 -0.67 20.85
C PRO A 214 11.67 0.78 21.26
N LEU A 215 10.68 1.66 21.18
CA LEU A 215 10.72 3.05 21.67
C LEU A 215 9.87 3.17 22.94
N ARG A 216 10.47 2.95 24.10
CA ARG A 216 9.78 2.83 25.39
C ARG A 216 9.60 4.21 26.01
N HIS A 217 8.37 4.45 26.46
CA HIS A 217 8.03 5.66 27.23
C HIS A 217 8.81 5.69 28.54
N GLY A 218 9.40 6.84 28.89
CA GLY A 218 10.25 7.04 30.06
C GLY A 218 11.71 6.59 29.89
N ILE A 219 12.08 5.98 28.76
CA ILE A 219 13.46 5.57 28.47
C ILE A 219 13.98 6.30 27.23
N GLU A 220 13.40 6.01 26.07
CA GLU A 220 13.76 6.62 24.80
C GLU A 220 12.98 7.91 24.52
N TRP A 221 11.81 8.09 25.13
CA TRP A 221 11.01 9.31 24.95
C TRP A 221 10.05 9.56 26.11
N THR A 222 9.73 10.83 26.32
CA THR A 222 8.59 11.33 27.09
C THR A 222 7.89 12.42 26.27
N PRO A 223 6.68 12.88 26.65
CA PRO A 223 6.04 14.00 25.96
C PRO A 223 6.92 15.27 25.89
N ASP A 224 7.79 15.48 26.89
CA ASP A 224 8.64 16.68 27.02
C ASP A 224 10.08 16.48 26.51
N ASP A 225 10.53 15.24 26.29
CA ASP A 225 11.88 14.93 25.81
C ASP A 225 11.87 13.85 24.72
N LEU A 226 12.22 14.27 23.50
CA LEU A 226 12.39 13.40 22.33
C LEU A 226 13.86 13.33 21.86
N GLY A 227 14.82 13.87 22.63
CA GLY A 227 16.21 14.03 22.19
C GLY A 227 16.88 12.71 21.82
N LYS A 228 16.53 11.62 22.53
CA LYS A 228 17.06 10.28 22.27
C LYS A 228 16.44 9.59 21.04
N LEU A 229 15.30 10.07 20.54
CA LEU A 229 14.64 9.46 19.38
C LEU A 229 15.33 9.80 18.06
N ALA A 230 15.92 10.99 17.94
CA ALA A 230 16.50 11.46 16.68
C ALA A 230 17.44 10.44 15.99
N PRO A 231 18.48 9.89 16.66
CA PRO A 231 19.37 8.92 16.02
C PRO A 231 18.66 7.60 15.67
N LEU A 232 17.71 7.14 16.49
CA LEU A 232 16.95 5.90 16.22
C LEU A 232 16.02 6.06 15.02
N LEU A 233 15.38 7.22 14.92
CA LEU A 233 14.44 7.57 13.85
C LEU A 233 15.15 7.79 12.51
N ALA A 234 16.38 8.30 12.51
CA ALA A 234 17.18 8.50 11.29
C ALA A 234 17.46 7.17 10.54
N GLU A 235 17.59 6.06 11.29
CA GLU A 235 17.81 4.72 10.75
C GLU A 235 16.53 3.89 10.59
N THR A 236 15.35 4.49 10.80
CA THR A 236 14.07 3.78 10.77
C THR A 236 13.43 3.86 9.38
N ASP A 237 13.03 2.71 8.84
CA ASP A 237 12.29 2.64 7.57
C ASP A 237 10.78 2.66 7.78
N VAL A 238 10.30 2.08 8.89
CA VAL A 238 8.89 2.04 9.27
C VAL A 238 8.74 2.45 10.74
N LEU A 239 8.12 3.60 10.99
CA LEU A 239 7.78 4.07 12.33
C LEU A 239 6.37 3.60 12.70
N VAL A 240 6.23 2.83 13.79
CA VAL A 240 4.95 2.38 14.31
C VAL A 240 4.60 3.09 15.62
N LEU A 241 3.51 3.85 15.60
CA LEU A 241 2.96 4.59 16.72
C LEU A 241 1.83 3.79 17.38
N CYS A 242 2.22 2.84 18.24
CA CYS A 242 1.31 1.90 18.92
C CYS A 242 1.16 2.21 20.44
N HIS A 243 1.69 3.33 20.91
CA HIS A 243 1.46 3.76 22.29
C HIS A 243 0.04 4.33 22.47
N GLY A 244 -0.44 4.28 23.71
CA GLY A 244 -1.73 4.83 24.08
C GLY A 244 -1.95 4.79 25.58
N THR A 245 -2.69 5.76 26.11
CA THR A 245 -3.11 5.79 27.52
C THR A 245 -4.58 6.20 27.65
N LYS A 246 -5.25 5.66 28.67
CA LYS A 246 -6.58 6.07 29.13
C LYS A 246 -6.53 7.01 30.34
N ASP A 247 -5.33 7.28 30.86
CA ASP A 247 -5.17 8.23 31.96
C ASP A 247 -5.65 9.61 31.54
N ALA A 248 -6.67 10.14 32.22
CA ALA A 248 -7.37 11.35 31.79
C ALA A 248 -6.45 12.58 31.77
N ALA A 249 -5.49 12.65 32.69
CA ALA A 249 -4.55 13.76 32.80
C ALA A 249 -3.54 13.79 31.65
N SER A 250 -3.08 12.63 31.17
CA SER A 250 -2.05 12.53 30.13
C SER A 250 -2.56 12.12 28.75
N ALA A 251 -3.82 11.70 28.60
CA ALA A 251 -4.36 11.16 27.34
C ALA A 251 -4.12 12.08 26.13
N HIS A 252 -4.38 13.38 26.27
CA HIS A 252 -4.17 14.32 25.17
C HIS A 252 -2.68 14.52 24.85
N ALA A 253 -1.85 14.71 25.89
CA ALA A 253 -0.40 14.90 25.74
C ALA A 253 0.26 13.68 25.08
N VAL A 254 -0.12 12.47 25.50
CA VAL A 254 0.47 11.22 25.01
C VAL A 254 -0.13 10.82 23.67
N ASN A 255 -1.45 10.66 23.56
CA ASN A 255 -2.06 10.07 22.36
C ASN A 255 -2.08 11.04 21.16
N CYS A 256 -2.01 12.34 21.39
CA CYS A 256 -2.07 13.36 20.34
C CYS A 256 -0.76 14.16 20.24
N ALA A 257 -0.43 14.99 21.23
CA ALA A 257 0.66 15.95 21.11
C ALA A 257 2.04 15.29 20.91
N ALA A 258 2.38 14.29 21.73
CA ALA A 258 3.61 13.52 21.59
C ALA A 258 3.64 12.72 20.29
N THR A 259 2.51 12.11 19.89
CA THR A 259 2.39 11.43 18.59
C THR A 259 2.76 12.36 17.44
N VAL A 260 2.17 13.56 17.38
CA VAL A 260 2.49 14.58 16.37
C VAL A 260 3.97 14.94 16.43
N ALA A 261 4.50 15.24 17.62
CA ALA A 261 5.90 15.62 17.78
C ALA A 261 6.88 14.53 17.31
N ILE A 262 6.55 13.25 17.53
CA ILE A 262 7.36 12.10 17.06
C ILE A 262 7.28 11.99 15.53
N VAL A 263 6.11 12.14 14.91
CA VAL A 263 5.99 12.14 13.43
C VAL A 263 6.78 13.29 12.82
N GLU A 264 6.65 14.49 13.36
CA GLU A 264 7.40 15.66 12.89
C GLU A 264 8.91 15.49 13.09
N LEU A 265 9.33 14.90 14.21
CA LEU A 265 10.75 14.56 14.42
C LEU A 265 11.22 13.53 13.39
N PHE A 266 10.46 12.46 13.16
CA PHE A 266 10.77 11.46 12.15
C PHE A 266 10.91 12.10 10.78
N ARG A 267 9.97 12.94 10.36
CA ARG A 267 10.04 13.70 9.10
C ARG A 267 11.33 14.53 9.00
N ARG A 268 11.70 15.23 10.07
CA ARG A 268 12.90 16.09 10.08
C ARG A 268 14.21 15.30 10.03
N VAL A 269 14.34 14.25 10.86
CA VAL A 269 15.59 13.51 11.01
C VAL A 269 15.77 12.44 9.94
N ARG A 270 14.66 11.88 9.45
CA ARG A 270 14.63 11.01 8.27
C ARG A 270 14.66 11.89 7.03
N THR A 271 15.80 12.54 6.82
CA THR A 271 16.12 13.13 5.53
C THR A 271 16.57 12.02 4.59
N ARG A 272 16.01 12.00 3.38
CA ARG A 272 16.14 10.94 2.37
C ARG A 272 17.62 10.61 2.12
N ALA A 273 18.11 9.50 2.65
CA ALA A 273 19.47 9.02 2.39
C ALA A 273 19.46 8.11 1.15
N GLY A 274 19.65 8.70 -0.03
CA GLY A 274 19.86 7.97 -1.28
C GLY A 274 18.63 7.28 -1.88
N ALA A 275 18.89 6.39 -2.84
CA ALA A 275 17.87 5.63 -3.58
C ALA A 275 17.20 4.55 -2.74
N GLU A 276 16.36 5.01 -1.81
CA GLU A 276 15.61 4.20 -0.86
C GLU A 276 14.10 4.34 -1.09
N LEU A 277 13.40 3.25 -0.79
CA LEU A 277 11.94 3.21 -0.67
C LEU A 277 11.47 4.29 0.31
N ILE A 278 10.38 4.97 -0.02
CA ILE A 278 9.76 5.95 0.88
C ILE A 278 9.56 5.34 2.29
N PRO A 279 9.94 6.05 3.36
CA PRO A 279 9.71 5.59 4.72
C PRO A 279 8.22 5.51 5.04
N GLU A 280 7.81 4.65 5.96
CA GLU A 280 6.41 4.51 6.36
C GLU A 280 6.16 4.98 7.79
N VAL A 281 4.98 5.54 8.05
CA VAL A 281 4.48 5.86 9.40
C VAL A 281 3.15 5.16 9.60
N TRP A 282 3.05 4.30 10.61
CA TRP A 282 1.83 3.58 10.97
C TRP A 282 1.32 4.11 12.29
N TYR A 283 0.13 4.70 12.31
CA TYR A 283 -0.53 5.14 13.54
C TYR A 283 -1.63 4.17 13.94
N VAL A 284 -1.61 3.73 15.21
CA VAL A 284 -2.68 2.92 15.80
C VAL A 284 -3.72 3.84 16.41
N GLY A 285 -4.80 4.05 15.65
CA GLY A 285 -6.01 4.75 16.05
C GLY A 285 -6.97 3.89 16.87
N SER A 286 -8.26 4.15 16.72
CA SER A 286 -9.32 3.43 17.43
C SER A 286 -10.68 3.69 16.79
N GLU A 287 -11.61 2.74 16.83
CA GLU A 287 -13.01 3.00 16.43
C GLU A 287 -13.67 4.12 17.27
N ALA A 288 -13.13 4.40 18.45
CA ALA A 288 -13.51 5.54 19.29
C ALA A 288 -13.36 6.90 18.59
N GLU A 289 -12.58 6.99 17.52
CA GLU A 289 -12.52 8.18 16.66
C GLU A 289 -13.87 8.48 16.01
N LEU A 290 -14.61 7.42 15.64
CA LEU A 290 -15.96 7.53 15.09
C LEU A 290 -17.00 7.67 16.21
N HIS A 291 -17.12 6.68 17.08
CA HIS A 291 -18.25 6.61 18.03
C HIS A 291 -18.05 7.50 19.26
N GLY A 292 -16.80 7.81 19.65
CA GLY A 292 -16.52 8.64 20.82
C GLY A 292 -16.70 7.89 22.13
N ALA A 293 -16.96 8.63 23.20
CA ALA A 293 -17.41 8.02 24.44
C ALA A 293 -18.93 7.87 24.43
N MET A 294 -19.41 6.74 24.95
CA MET A 294 -20.82 6.39 25.04
C MET A 294 -21.46 6.95 26.33
N PRO A 295 -22.80 7.08 26.39
CA PRO A 295 -23.49 7.39 27.64
C PRO A 295 -23.14 6.34 28.71
N GLY A 296 -22.67 6.79 29.88
CA GLY A 296 -22.21 5.93 30.96
C GLY A 296 -20.70 5.69 31.01
N ASP A 297 -19.93 6.12 30.00
CA ASP A 297 -18.48 6.04 30.04
C ASP A 297 -17.88 6.98 31.10
N GLY A 298 -16.92 6.44 31.86
CA GLY A 298 -16.13 7.21 32.82
C GLY A 298 -15.16 8.20 32.17
N GLU A 299 -14.60 9.11 32.97
CA GLU A 299 -13.71 10.17 32.48
C GLU A 299 -12.51 9.64 31.68
N ALA A 300 -11.92 8.53 32.10
CA ALA A 300 -10.81 7.89 31.41
C ALA A 300 -11.13 7.55 29.93
N MET A 301 -12.34 7.03 29.67
CA MET A 301 -12.76 6.70 28.30
C MET A 301 -13.11 7.96 27.50
N LYS A 302 -13.74 8.95 28.14
CA LYS A 302 -14.01 10.26 27.52
C LYS A 302 -12.71 10.94 27.07
N ALA A 303 -11.71 10.98 27.94
CA ALA A 303 -10.40 11.53 27.64
C ALA A 303 -9.68 10.74 26.55
N TYR A 304 -9.71 9.40 26.61
CA TYR A 304 -9.15 8.54 25.56
C TYR A 304 -9.78 8.82 24.18
N ALA A 305 -11.12 8.77 24.08
CA ALA A 305 -11.82 8.98 22.83
C ALA A 305 -11.59 10.41 22.28
N ALA A 306 -11.62 11.42 23.15
CA ALA A 306 -11.31 12.80 22.78
C ALA A 306 -9.87 12.95 22.25
N SER A 307 -8.89 12.34 22.92
CA SER A 307 -7.48 12.38 22.50
C SER A 307 -7.24 11.70 21.15
N LYS A 308 -7.90 10.56 20.88
CA LYS A 308 -7.83 9.89 19.58
C LYS A 308 -8.45 10.74 18.48
N ARG A 309 -9.62 11.33 18.72
CA ARG A 309 -10.26 12.28 17.78
C ARG A 309 -9.43 13.53 17.53
N ALA A 310 -8.73 14.05 18.54
CA ALA A 310 -7.88 15.23 18.40
C ALA A 310 -6.71 15.00 17.43
N PHE A 311 -6.23 13.76 17.30
CA PHE A 311 -5.17 13.43 16.35
C PHE A 311 -5.67 13.31 14.90
N VAL A 312 -6.96 13.06 14.67
CA VAL A 312 -7.53 12.75 13.34
C VAL A 312 -7.27 13.84 12.28
N PRO A 313 -7.34 15.15 12.58
CA PRO A 313 -6.96 16.20 11.62
C PRO A 313 -5.49 16.14 11.18
N PHE A 314 -4.57 15.78 12.09
CA PHE A 314 -3.16 15.57 11.75
C PHE A 314 -2.96 14.30 10.94
N ALA A 315 -3.62 13.20 11.34
CA ALA A 315 -3.64 11.96 10.57
C ALA A 315 -4.11 12.20 9.14
N ARG A 316 -5.11 13.07 8.92
CA ARG A 316 -5.58 13.42 7.58
C ARG A 316 -4.52 14.17 6.78
N ALA A 317 -3.81 15.12 7.39
CA ALA A 317 -2.69 15.81 6.73
C ALA A 317 -1.56 14.84 6.37
N TYR A 318 -1.18 13.95 7.28
CA TYR A 318 -0.16 12.93 7.05
C TYR A 318 -0.53 11.91 5.98
N TYR A 319 -1.82 11.61 5.84
CA TYR A 319 -2.31 10.71 4.79
C TYR A 319 -2.00 11.22 3.38
N ASP A 320 -1.95 12.54 3.18
CA ASP A 320 -1.62 13.17 1.89
C ASP A 320 -0.14 13.58 1.78
N ASP A 321 0.67 13.31 2.80
CA ASP A 321 2.09 13.68 2.78
C ASP A 321 2.88 12.87 1.74
N GLU A 322 3.83 13.52 1.09
CA GLU A 322 4.67 12.96 0.02
C GLU A 322 6.06 12.54 0.53
N ASP A 323 6.44 12.92 1.76
CA ASP A 323 7.73 12.57 2.34
C ASP A 323 7.76 11.16 2.94
N PHE A 324 6.59 10.64 3.32
CA PHE A 324 6.42 9.30 3.85
C PHE A 324 5.07 8.69 3.48
N LEU A 325 4.99 7.37 3.49
CA LEU A 325 3.73 6.66 3.35
C LEU A 325 3.06 6.52 4.71
N TYR A 326 1.96 7.24 4.92
CA TYR A 326 1.19 7.13 6.15
C TYR A 326 0.14 6.01 6.07
N ARG A 327 0.04 5.23 7.15
CA ARG A 327 -1.00 4.22 7.35
C ARG A 327 -1.75 4.48 8.65
N HIS A 328 -3.07 4.49 8.54
CA HIS A 328 -3.97 4.72 9.65
C HIS A 328 -4.65 3.41 10.05
N VAL A 329 -4.16 2.77 11.10
CA VAL A 329 -4.65 1.48 11.62
C VAL A 329 -5.76 1.73 12.62
N VAL A 330 -6.98 1.29 12.32
CA VAL A 330 -8.17 1.55 13.14
C VAL A 330 -8.70 0.24 13.71
N PRO A 331 -8.24 -0.15 14.92
CA PRO A 331 -8.74 -1.33 15.60
C PRO A 331 -10.05 -1.10 16.33
N ALA A 332 -10.93 -2.10 16.27
CA ALA A 332 -11.96 -2.34 17.27
C ALA A 332 -11.31 -2.69 18.62
N ALA A 333 -12.09 -2.68 19.70
CA ALA A 333 -11.61 -3.11 21.00
C ALA A 333 -11.02 -4.54 20.92
N PHE A 334 -9.85 -4.76 21.52
CA PHE A 334 -9.22 -6.07 21.63
C PHE A 334 -8.72 -6.27 23.06
N GLN A 335 -8.58 -7.53 23.46
CA GLN A 335 -8.16 -7.89 24.80
C GLN A 335 -6.75 -7.36 25.09
N SER A 336 -6.66 -6.47 26.07
CA SER A 336 -5.42 -5.82 26.50
C SER A 336 -5.55 -5.26 27.91
N LYS A 337 -4.46 -4.72 28.47
CA LYS A 337 -4.53 -3.95 29.73
C LYS A 337 -5.44 -2.72 29.63
N MET A 338 -5.71 -2.22 28.42
CA MET A 338 -6.59 -1.07 28.20
C MET A 338 -8.07 -1.46 28.14
N GLY A 339 -8.43 -2.73 28.00
CA GLY A 339 -9.84 -3.14 27.92
C GLY A 339 -10.03 -4.61 27.57
N SER A 340 -11.22 -5.12 27.86
CA SER A 340 -11.65 -6.47 27.49
C SER A 340 -12.41 -6.45 26.16
N ALA A 341 -12.25 -7.51 25.36
CA ALA A 341 -12.99 -7.71 24.12
C ALA A 341 -12.93 -9.21 23.72
N VAL A 342 -13.69 -9.57 22.69
CA VAL A 342 -13.81 -10.96 22.21
C VAL A 342 -12.53 -11.43 21.50
N VAL A 343 -11.80 -10.52 20.86
CA VAL A 343 -10.60 -10.82 20.07
C VAL A 343 -9.33 -10.42 20.80
N GLY A 344 -8.27 -11.20 20.64
CA GLY A 344 -6.95 -10.93 21.20
C GLY A 344 -6.09 -9.97 20.36
N ALA A 345 -5.01 -9.46 20.96
CA ALA A 345 -4.04 -8.62 20.27
C ALA A 345 -3.37 -9.32 19.06
N ASP A 346 -3.20 -10.63 19.12
CA ASP A 346 -2.68 -11.44 18.00
C ASP A 346 -3.57 -11.41 16.77
N TRP A 347 -4.89 -11.41 16.96
CA TRP A 347 -5.84 -11.25 15.87
C TRP A 347 -5.72 -9.86 15.26
N ALA A 348 -5.68 -8.82 16.10
CA ALA A 348 -5.56 -7.44 15.65
C ALA A 348 -4.26 -7.20 14.86
N ALA A 349 -3.13 -7.73 15.33
CA ALA A 349 -1.85 -7.65 14.62
C ALA A 349 -1.88 -8.37 13.26
N ARG A 350 -2.43 -9.59 13.20
CA ARG A 350 -2.52 -10.34 11.94
C ARG A 350 -3.44 -9.68 10.93
N VAL A 351 -4.59 -9.15 11.36
CA VAL A 351 -5.54 -8.45 10.48
C VAL A 351 -4.95 -7.13 9.99
N ALA A 352 -4.28 -6.36 10.86
CA ALA A 352 -3.59 -5.14 10.45
C ALA A 352 -2.59 -5.44 9.33
N VAL A 353 -1.72 -6.42 9.55
CA VAL A 353 -0.69 -6.80 8.57
C VAL A 353 -1.30 -7.41 7.30
N TRP A 354 -2.40 -8.17 7.41
CA TRP A 354 -3.12 -8.72 6.26
C TRP A 354 -3.63 -7.64 5.30
N TRP A 355 -4.14 -6.52 5.83
CA TRP A 355 -4.55 -5.36 5.06
C TRP A 355 -3.35 -4.59 4.51
N ILE A 356 -2.32 -4.38 5.33
CA ILE A 356 -1.10 -3.67 4.92
C ILE A 356 -0.45 -4.38 3.73
N ARG A 357 -0.29 -5.70 3.78
CA ARG A 357 0.20 -6.55 2.65
C ARG A 357 -0.57 -6.33 1.35
N ARG A 358 -1.83 -5.89 1.42
CA ARG A 358 -2.70 -5.62 0.27
C ARG A 358 -2.69 -4.15 -0.16
N GLY A 359 -1.77 -3.36 0.39
CA GLY A 359 -1.56 -1.97 0.02
C GLY A 359 -2.45 -0.98 0.78
N ALA A 360 -3.23 -1.44 1.77
CA ALA A 360 -4.14 -0.56 2.50
C ALA A 360 -3.38 0.52 3.29
N GLN A 361 -3.69 1.79 3.02
CA GLN A 361 -3.22 2.93 3.81
C GLN A 361 -4.16 3.17 4.99
N TYR A 362 -5.48 3.21 4.76
CA TYR A 362 -6.44 3.05 5.84
C TYR A 362 -6.64 1.55 6.14
N VAL A 363 -6.36 1.13 7.37
CA VAL A 363 -6.26 -0.28 7.77
C VAL A 363 -7.37 -0.61 8.78
N PRO A 364 -8.54 -1.09 8.33
CA PRO A 364 -9.67 -1.38 9.20
C PRO A 364 -9.49 -2.72 9.91
N VAL A 365 -9.21 -2.67 11.21
CA VAL A 365 -9.01 -3.86 12.07
C VAL A 365 -10.25 -4.05 12.92
N THR A 366 -11.36 -4.42 12.29
CA THR A 366 -12.68 -4.41 12.93
C THR A 366 -13.44 -5.72 12.78
N TYR A 367 -14.21 -6.06 13.82
CA TYR A 367 -15.29 -7.05 13.78
C TYR A 367 -16.68 -6.40 13.97
N THR A 368 -16.74 -5.10 14.29
CA THR A 368 -17.99 -4.34 14.49
C THR A 368 -18.45 -3.68 13.19
N GLY A 369 -17.54 -3.51 12.22
CA GLY A 369 -17.78 -2.80 10.97
C GLY A 369 -17.60 -1.28 11.07
N LEU A 370 -17.43 -0.73 12.27
CA LEU A 370 -17.36 0.73 12.49
C LEU A 370 -16.13 1.35 11.84
N ALA A 371 -14.99 0.66 11.78
CA ALA A 371 -13.82 1.16 11.05
C ALA A 371 -14.10 1.39 9.54
N PHE A 372 -14.96 0.59 8.90
CA PHE A 372 -15.33 0.83 7.50
C PHE A 372 -16.21 2.08 7.34
N VAL A 373 -17.11 2.34 8.29
CA VAL A 373 -17.88 3.60 8.30
C VAL A 373 -16.95 4.78 8.58
N ASN A 374 -16.00 4.61 9.51
CA ASN A 374 -15.02 5.63 9.85
C ASN A 374 -14.11 5.98 8.67
N TYR A 375 -13.83 5.06 7.75
CA TYR A 375 -13.10 5.36 6.52
C TYR A 375 -13.75 6.51 5.72
N PHE A 376 -15.07 6.47 5.51
CA PHE A 376 -15.76 7.53 4.77
C PHE A 376 -15.70 8.88 5.50
N ARG A 377 -15.89 8.87 6.82
CA ARG A 377 -15.72 10.07 7.63
C ARG A 377 -14.29 10.61 7.52
N PHE A 378 -13.30 9.75 7.68
CA PHE A 378 -11.88 10.10 7.64
C PHE A 378 -11.49 10.70 6.29
N MET A 379 -11.90 10.07 5.18
CA MET A 379 -11.51 10.52 3.84
C MET A 379 -12.23 11.80 3.40
N TYR A 380 -13.51 11.95 3.74
CA TYR A 380 -14.37 12.97 3.10
C TYR A 380 -14.90 14.05 4.06
N TRP A 381 -14.88 13.85 5.37
CA TRP A 381 -15.46 14.78 6.35
C TRP A 381 -14.47 15.35 7.36
N VAL A 382 -13.25 14.84 7.41
CA VAL A 382 -12.20 15.38 8.27
C VAL A 382 -11.42 16.44 7.50
N ALA A 383 -11.39 17.66 8.02
CA ALA A 383 -10.48 18.69 7.53
C ALA A 383 -9.05 18.40 8.01
N ALA A 384 -8.10 18.41 7.09
CA ALA A 384 -6.68 18.29 7.41
C ALA A 384 -6.21 19.53 8.19
N THR A 385 -5.33 19.33 9.17
CA THR A 385 -4.60 20.45 9.78
C THR A 385 -3.73 21.13 8.71
N PRO A 386 -3.81 22.46 8.51
CA PRO A 386 -3.00 23.15 7.51
C PRO A 386 -1.50 22.95 7.78
N ALA A 387 -0.74 22.64 6.73
CA ALA A 387 0.72 22.48 6.80
C ALA A 387 1.38 23.71 7.46
N GLY A 388 2.25 23.48 8.44
CA GLY A 388 2.96 24.55 9.16
C GLY A 388 2.26 25.08 10.42
N SER A 389 1.22 24.40 10.93
CA SER A 389 0.55 24.80 12.19
C SER A 389 0.74 23.82 13.35
N PRO A 390 1.95 23.67 13.92
CA PRO A 390 2.02 23.42 15.35
C PRO A 390 1.71 24.76 16.02
N LYS A 391 0.42 25.11 16.18
CA LYS A 391 0.09 26.04 17.26
C LYS A 391 0.42 25.29 18.53
N THR A 392 1.64 25.47 19.02
CA THR A 392 1.97 25.33 20.42
C THR A 392 0.89 26.10 21.17
N HIS A 393 -0.11 25.39 21.67
CA HIS A 393 -0.90 25.93 22.76
C HIS A 393 0.12 26.13 23.87
N LYS A 394 0.61 27.37 23.99
CA LYS A 394 1.19 27.84 25.23
C LYS A 394 0.14 27.51 26.28
N LEU A 395 0.46 26.56 27.15
CA LEU A 395 -0.15 26.43 28.45
C LEU A 395 0.06 27.80 29.12
N THR A 396 -0.94 28.67 29.02
CA THR A 396 -1.03 29.83 29.88
C THR A 396 -1.24 29.32 31.30
N GLN A 397 -0.42 29.88 32.18
CA GLN A 397 -0.27 29.62 33.62
C GLN A 397 -1.59 29.52 34.38
#